data_AF-A0A9D0XVX5-F1
#
_entry.id   AF-A0A9D0XVX5-F1
#
_cell.length_a   1.000
_cell.length_b   1.000
_cell.length_c   1.000
_cell.angle_alpha   90.00
_cell.angle_beta   90.00
_cell.angle_gamma   90.00
#
_symmetry.space_group_name_H-M   'P 1'
#
loop_
_entity.id
_entity.type
_entity.pdbx_description
1 polymer ?
#
loop_
_entity_poly.entity_id
_entity_poly.type
_entity_poly.pdbx_seq_one_letter_code
_entity_poly.pdbx_strand_id
1 'polypeptide(L)'
;MNLLNLDEAQRAPFSRIVAGLVRDKGIDANEIFMNVLESQEAPEMNYWMTMVLTQEHFVSSQKEVAKDAAGESVKPLQAACILQNIGMVAALLELKAFKGSVTDRDFQLCARIASQHEDQAVLGLLMKFAQEMDLLEPFMRALQGTTLQ
;
A
#
# COMPACT_ATOMS: atom_id res chain seq x y z
N MET A 1 -11.31 -9.02 -9.01
CA MET A 1 -11.27 -9.19 -7.54
C MET A 1 -11.23 -7.81 -6.90
N ASN A 2 -12.06 -7.53 -5.89
CA ASN A 2 -12.08 -6.22 -5.22
C ASN A 2 -11.22 -6.29 -3.95
N LEU A 3 -9.96 -5.85 -4.03
CA LEU A 3 -9.03 -5.88 -2.90
C LEU A 3 -9.36 -4.85 -1.79
N LEU A 4 -10.27 -3.90 -2.04
CA LEU A 4 -10.76 -2.95 -1.02
C LEU A 4 -11.99 -3.46 -0.25
N ASN A 5 -12.41 -4.71 -0.48
CA ASN A 5 -13.59 -5.28 0.17
C ASN A 5 -13.44 -6.80 0.35
N LEU A 6 -12.31 -7.21 0.93
CA LEU A 6 -12.09 -8.62 1.28
C LEU A 6 -12.87 -8.96 2.56
N ASP A 7 -13.28 -10.22 2.67
CA ASP A 7 -14.03 -10.71 3.83
C ASP A 7 -13.12 -10.74 5.08
N GLU A 8 -13.46 -9.96 6.10
CA GLU A 8 -12.72 -9.89 7.36
C GLU A 8 -12.54 -11.25 8.04
N ALA A 9 -13.42 -12.23 7.80
CA ALA A 9 -13.24 -13.58 8.31
C ALA A 9 -11.93 -14.24 7.84
N GLN A 10 -11.41 -13.81 6.68
CA GLN A 10 -10.15 -14.30 6.12
C GLN A 10 -8.91 -13.78 6.86
N ARG A 11 -9.04 -12.75 7.71
CA ARG A 11 -7.92 -12.21 8.51
C ARG A 11 -7.35 -13.21 9.52
N ALA A 12 -8.23 -13.96 10.20
CA ALA A 12 -7.86 -14.75 11.37
C ALA A 12 -6.74 -15.79 11.13
N PRO A 13 -6.70 -16.52 9.98
CA PRO A 13 -5.53 -17.32 9.60
C PRO A 13 -4.22 -16.53 9.57
N PHE A 14 -4.20 -15.32 9.00
CA PHE A 14 -2.99 -14.50 8.91
C PHE A 14 -2.55 -13.97 10.26
N SER A 15 -3.48 -13.56 11.14
CA SER A 15 -3.16 -13.20 12.53
C SER A 15 -2.42 -14.34 13.25
N ARG A 16 -2.87 -15.59 13.08
CA ARG A 16 -2.18 -16.77 13.66
C ARG A 16 -0.80 -17.00 13.05
N ILE A 17 -0.67 -16.85 11.73
CA ILE A 17 0.61 -17.03 11.02
C ILE A 17 1.63 -15.99 11.51
N VAL A 18 1.28 -14.70 11.46
CA VAL A 18 2.19 -13.63 11.88
C VAL A 18 2.55 -13.76 13.36
N ALA A 19 1.58 -14.05 14.24
CA ALA A 19 1.84 -14.28 15.65
C ALA A 19 2.80 -15.46 15.87
N GLY A 20 2.68 -16.54 15.10
CA GLY A 20 3.61 -17.67 15.15
C GLY A 20 5.02 -17.30 14.67
N LEU A 21 5.14 -16.52 13.60
CA LEU A 21 6.44 -16.03 13.11
C LEU A 21 7.13 -15.13 14.14
N VAL A 22 6.39 -14.21 14.76
CA VAL A 22 6.93 -13.29 15.75
C VAL A 22 7.27 -14.01 17.05
N ARG A 23 6.32 -14.76 17.63
CA ARG A 23 6.48 -15.38 18.95
C ARG A 23 7.33 -16.65 18.93
N ASP A 24 7.05 -17.55 17.99
CA ASP A 24 7.62 -18.89 18.00
C ASP A 24 8.92 -18.97 17.19
N LYS A 25 9.08 -18.09 16.19
CA LYS A 25 10.30 -18.00 15.37
C LYS A 25 11.18 -16.79 15.71
N GLY A 26 10.69 -15.85 16.53
CA GLY A 26 11.45 -14.68 16.95
C GLY A 26 11.78 -13.70 15.82
N ILE A 27 11.03 -13.73 14.71
CA ILE A 27 11.26 -12.84 13.58
C ILE A 27 10.67 -11.47 13.88
N ASP A 28 11.43 -10.41 13.61
CA ASP A 28 10.95 -9.04 13.82
C ASP A 28 9.79 -8.71 12.88
N ALA A 29 8.72 -8.10 13.42
CA ALA A 29 7.54 -7.77 12.62
C ALA A 29 7.87 -6.78 11.48
N ASN A 30 8.86 -5.89 11.66
CA ASN A 30 9.33 -5.02 10.58
C ASN A 30 10.02 -5.80 9.47
N GLU A 31 10.76 -6.86 9.81
CA GLU A 31 11.40 -7.72 8.81
C GLU A 31 10.34 -8.46 7.99
N ILE A 32 9.31 -9.01 8.66
CA ILE A 32 8.17 -9.63 7.97
C ILE A 32 7.48 -8.60 7.05
N PHE A 33 7.28 -7.37 7.52
CA PHE A 33 6.68 -6.30 6.71
C PHE A 33 7.51 -5.95 5.48
N MET A 34 8.84 -5.92 5.58
CA MET A 34 9.72 -5.70 4.42
C MET A 34 9.66 -6.88 3.45
N ASN A 35 9.62 -8.11 3.96
CA ASN A 35 9.45 -9.30 3.11
C ASN A 35 8.10 -9.30 2.39
N VAL A 36 7.02 -8.86 3.05
CA VAL A 36 5.71 -8.69 2.42
C VAL A 36 5.75 -7.61 1.35
N LEU A 37 6.47 -6.50 1.57
CA LEU A 37 6.64 -5.44 0.58
C LEU A 37 7.33 -5.94 -0.70
N GLU A 38 8.39 -6.75 -0.54
CA GLU A 38 9.18 -7.30 -1.64
C GLU A 38 8.54 -8.53 -2.30
N SER A 39 7.51 -9.10 -1.67
CA SER A 39 6.82 -10.31 -2.11
C SER A 39 5.99 -10.09 -3.38
N GLN A 40 6.14 -11.03 -4.32
CA GLN A 40 5.29 -11.17 -5.51
C GLN A 40 4.25 -12.31 -5.36
N GLU A 41 4.02 -12.76 -4.12
CA GLU A 41 3.01 -13.77 -3.80
C GLU A 41 1.58 -13.26 -4.04
N ALA A 42 0.58 -14.12 -3.78
CA ALA A 42 -0.83 -13.81 -4.01
C ALA A 42 -1.25 -12.47 -3.34
N PRO A 43 -1.93 -11.56 -4.08
CA PRO A 43 -2.32 -10.25 -3.55
C PRO A 43 -3.09 -10.27 -2.22
N GLU A 44 -3.97 -11.26 -2.02
CA GLU A 44 -4.73 -11.41 -0.78
C GLU A 44 -3.83 -11.71 0.43
N MET A 45 -2.74 -12.46 0.24
CA MET A 45 -1.76 -12.72 1.28
C MET A 45 -1.03 -11.43 1.66
N ASN A 46 -0.52 -10.69 0.67
CA ASN A 46 0.19 -9.44 0.93
C ASN A 46 -0.73 -8.41 1.60
N TYR A 47 -2.00 -8.35 1.20
CA TYR A 47 -3.02 -7.51 1.85
C TYR A 47 -3.18 -7.88 3.33
N TRP A 48 -3.54 -9.13 3.64
CA TRP A 48 -3.87 -9.51 5.01
C TRP A 48 -2.66 -9.48 5.94
N MET A 49 -1.50 -9.89 5.45
CA MET A 49 -0.25 -9.78 6.21
C MET A 49 0.05 -8.31 6.56
N THR A 50 -0.13 -7.38 5.61
CA THR A 50 0.08 -5.95 5.86
C THR A 50 -0.89 -5.39 6.91
N MET A 51 -2.17 -5.75 6.81
CA MET A 51 -3.21 -5.34 7.78
C MET A 51 -2.87 -5.85 9.19
N VAL A 52 -2.54 -7.14 9.33
CA VAL A 52 -2.18 -7.76 10.60
C VAL A 52 -0.92 -7.13 11.19
N LEU A 53 0.14 -6.98 10.40
CA LEU A 53 1.40 -6.39 10.86
C LEU A 53 1.22 -4.95 11.34
N THR A 54 0.39 -4.16 10.66
CA THR A 54 0.13 -2.76 11.04
C THR A 54 -0.77 -2.67 12.27
N GLN A 55 -1.87 -3.43 12.30
CA GLN A 55 -2.92 -3.27 13.31
C GLN A 55 -2.67 -4.07 14.60
N GLU A 56 -2.04 -5.23 14.52
CA GLU A 56 -1.83 -6.14 15.66
C GLU A 56 -0.38 -6.12 16.16
N HIS A 57 0.57 -5.83 15.27
CA HIS A 57 2.00 -5.78 15.60
C HIS A 57 2.59 -4.38 15.51
N PHE A 58 1.76 -3.36 15.30
CA PHE A 58 2.11 -1.93 15.35
C PHE A 58 3.27 -1.52 14.43
N VAL A 59 3.48 -2.26 13.33
CA VAL A 59 4.44 -1.84 12.31
C VAL A 59 3.93 -0.57 11.65
N SER A 60 4.73 0.48 11.65
CA SER A 60 4.31 1.78 11.10
C SER A 60 4.13 1.71 9.58
N SER A 61 2.93 2.03 9.10
CA SER A 61 2.60 2.18 7.68
C SER A 61 3.14 3.46 7.05
N GLN A 62 3.85 4.30 7.83
CA GLN A 62 4.45 5.57 7.41
C GLN A 62 5.98 5.61 7.63
N LYS A 63 6.59 4.46 7.99
CA LYS A 63 8.04 4.34 8.17
C LYS A 63 8.79 4.68 6.87
N GLU A 64 10.01 5.16 6.99
CA GLU A 64 10.94 5.15 5.86
C GLU A 64 11.29 3.70 5.53
N VAL A 65 11.15 3.30 4.27
CA VAL A 65 11.54 1.96 3.79
C VAL A 65 12.74 2.01 2.85
N ALA A 66 12.97 3.15 2.19
CA ALA A 66 14.13 3.40 1.34
C ALA A 66 14.34 4.92 1.19
N LYS A 67 15.37 5.30 0.44
CA LYS A 67 15.55 6.66 -0.06
C LYS A 67 15.64 6.64 -1.57
N ASP A 68 15.09 7.65 -2.22
CA ASP A 68 15.21 7.81 -3.67
C ASP A 68 16.57 8.42 -4.07
N ALA A 69 16.77 8.64 -5.38
CA ALA A 69 18.00 9.21 -5.92
C ALA A 69 18.28 10.65 -5.45
N ALA A 70 17.26 11.38 -5.02
CA ALA A 70 17.38 12.72 -4.44
C ALA A 70 17.58 12.69 -2.90
N GLY A 71 17.57 11.49 -2.30
CA GLY A 71 17.66 11.29 -0.86
C GLY A 71 16.33 11.50 -0.12
N GLU A 72 15.21 11.64 -0.84
CA GLU A 72 13.87 11.75 -0.23
C GLU A 72 13.41 10.40 0.33
N SER A 73 12.67 10.45 1.43
CA SER A 73 12.15 9.27 2.13
C SER A 73 11.08 8.58 1.29
N VAL A 74 11.31 7.32 0.92
CA VAL A 74 10.29 6.48 0.27
C VAL A 74 9.43 5.82 1.35
N LYS A 75 8.11 5.99 1.23
CA LYS A 75 7.11 5.42 2.14
C LYS A 75 6.57 4.07 1.65
N PRO A 76 5.95 3.25 2.51
CA PRO A 76 5.50 1.92 2.13
C PRO A 76 4.53 1.93 0.95
N LEU A 77 3.61 2.90 0.88
CA LEU A 77 2.65 2.98 -0.23
C LEU A 77 3.35 3.25 -1.56
N GLN A 78 4.31 4.19 -1.57
CA GLN A 78 5.12 4.51 -2.75
C GLN A 78 5.97 3.30 -3.18
N ALA A 79 6.63 2.63 -2.22
CA ALA A 79 7.43 1.45 -2.48
C ALA A 79 6.57 0.29 -3.03
N ALA A 80 5.37 0.09 -2.49
CA ALA A 80 4.44 -0.94 -2.97
C ALA A 80 3.98 -0.65 -4.41
N CYS A 81 3.78 0.62 -4.77
CA CYS A 81 3.53 1.02 -6.16
C CYS A 81 4.73 0.76 -7.08
N ILE A 82 5.96 1.04 -6.63
CA ILE A 82 7.19 0.77 -7.41
C ILE A 82 7.36 -0.74 -7.64
N LEU A 83 7.10 -1.55 -6.61
CA LEU A 83 7.23 -3.01 -6.66
C LEU A 83 5.99 -3.72 -7.21
N GLN A 84 4.98 -2.96 -7.66
CA GLN A 84 3.73 -3.47 -8.22
C GLN A 84 2.98 -4.44 -7.29
N ASN A 85 3.16 -4.28 -5.98
CA ASN A 85 2.56 -5.12 -4.94
C ASN A 85 1.13 -4.65 -4.65
N ILE A 86 0.20 -5.00 -5.53
CA ILE A 86 -1.19 -4.54 -5.47
C ILE A 86 -1.90 -4.89 -4.15
N GLY A 87 -1.57 -6.04 -3.55
CA GLY A 87 -2.13 -6.46 -2.26
C GLY A 87 -1.75 -5.51 -1.13
N MET A 88 -0.47 -5.17 -1.05
CA MET A 88 0.00 -4.20 -0.06
C MET A 88 -0.49 -2.78 -0.36
N VAL A 89 -0.57 -2.37 -1.63
CA VAL A 89 -1.19 -1.08 -2.00
C VAL A 89 -2.61 -1.01 -1.48
N ALA A 90 -3.43 -2.04 -1.67
CA ALA A 90 -4.82 -2.07 -1.20
C ALA A 90 -4.91 -1.93 0.32
N ALA A 91 -4.10 -2.70 1.06
CA ALA A 91 -4.07 -2.61 2.53
C ALA A 91 -3.64 -1.21 3.00
N LEU A 92 -2.61 -0.63 2.40
CA LEU A 92 -2.11 0.69 2.77
C LEU A 92 -3.10 1.82 2.45
N LEU A 93 -3.87 1.70 1.37
CA LEU A 93 -4.96 2.63 1.06
C LEU A 93 -6.08 2.55 2.09
N GLU A 94 -6.50 1.34 2.46
CA GLU A 94 -7.53 1.12 3.50
C GLU A 94 -7.09 1.65 4.87
N LEU A 95 -5.80 1.49 5.20
CA LEU A 95 -5.15 2.08 6.37
C LEU A 95 -4.95 3.59 6.28
N LYS A 96 -5.28 4.22 5.14
CA LYS A 96 -5.01 5.63 4.82
C LYS A 96 -3.55 6.01 5.07
N ALA A 97 -2.64 5.13 4.65
CA ALA A 97 -1.19 5.26 4.85
C ALA A 97 -0.55 6.21 3.84
N PHE A 98 -1.03 7.45 3.80
CA PHE A 98 -0.48 8.57 3.04
C PHE A 98 -0.81 9.87 3.75
N LYS A 99 -0.08 10.95 3.45
CA LYS A 99 -0.35 12.27 4.03
C LYS A 99 -1.33 13.07 3.17
N GLY A 100 -2.32 13.67 3.84
CA GLY A 100 -3.29 14.56 3.21
C GLY A 100 -4.46 13.80 2.58
N SER A 101 -4.84 14.21 1.38
CA SER A 101 -5.98 13.73 0.60
C SER A 101 -5.52 13.05 -0.70
N VAL A 102 -6.45 12.40 -1.40
CA VAL A 102 -6.21 11.80 -2.73
C VAL A 102 -5.81 12.83 -3.79
N THR A 103 -6.07 14.11 -3.54
CA THR A 103 -5.66 15.23 -4.39
C THR A 103 -4.29 15.80 -4.04
N ASP A 104 -3.61 15.31 -3.00
CA ASP A 104 -2.33 15.84 -2.56
C ASP A 104 -1.13 15.09 -3.16
N ARG A 105 0.06 15.70 -3.05
CA ARG A 105 1.30 15.23 -3.70
C ARG A 105 1.62 13.76 -3.42
N ASP A 106 1.41 13.29 -2.20
CA ASP A 106 1.78 11.94 -1.78
C ASP A 106 0.97 10.86 -2.53
N PHE A 107 -0.35 11.07 -2.60
CA PHE A 107 -1.24 10.17 -3.33
C PHE A 107 -1.07 10.30 -4.85
N GLN A 108 -0.91 11.53 -5.36
CA GLN A 108 -0.65 11.75 -6.78
C GLN A 108 0.66 11.09 -7.24
N LEU A 109 1.71 11.10 -6.41
CA LEU A 109 2.97 10.45 -6.72
C LEU A 109 2.77 8.94 -6.94
N CYS A 110 1.97 8.28 -6.10
CA CYS A 110 1.64 6.87 -6.26
C CYS A 110 0.94 6.59 -7.60
N ALA A 111 0.00 7.46 -8.01
CA ALA A 111 -0.68 7.36 -9.30
C ALA A 111 0.26 7.58 -10.49
N ARG A 112 1.23 8.51 -10.37
CA ARG A 112 2.26 8.72 -11.39
C ARG A 112 3.20 7.53 -11.51
N ILE A 113 3.64 6.96 -10.39
CA ILE A 113 4.46 5.73 -10.37
C ILE A 113 3.70 4.61 -11.09
N ALA A 114 2.45 4.35 -10.71
CA ALA A 114 1.62 3.33 -11.37
C ALA A 114 1.47 3.59 -12.88
N SER A 115 1.24 4.84 -13.28
CA SER A 115 1.16 5.21 -14.70
C SER A 115 2.48 5.00 -15.44
N GLN A 116 3.63 5.30 -14.83
CA GLN A 116 4.95 5.09 -15.44
C GLN A 116 5.28 3.61 -15.64
N HIS A 117 4.82 2.76 -14.73
CA HIS A 117 4.94 1.30 -14.85
C HIS A 117 3.85 0.66 -15.73
N GLU A 118 2.95 1.47 -16.32
CA GLU A 118 1.77 1.00 -17.06
C GLU A 118 0.87 0.06 -16.23
N ASP A 119 0.94 0.15 -14.89
CA ASP A 119 0.25 -0.72 -13.95
C ASP A 119 -1.23 -0.32 -13.80
N GLN A 120 -2.05 -0.87 -14.71
CA GLN A 120 -3.49 -0.61 -14.73
C GLN A 120 -4.20 -1.09 -13.45
N ALA A 121 -3.64 -2.09 -12.77
CA ALA A 121 -4.27 -2.69 -11.62
C ALA A 121 -4.10 -1.78 -10.38
N VAL A 122 -2.89 -1.28 -10.15
CA VAL A 122 -2.62 -0.27 -9.12
C VAL A 122 -3.31 1.06 -9.44
N LEU A 123 -3.30 1.51 -10.69
CA LEU A 123 -3.98 2.75 -11.08
C LEU A 123 -5.50 2.64 -10.85
N GLY A 124 -6.11 1.53 -11.25
CA GLY A 124 -7.53 1.27 -11.03
C GLY A 124 -7.90 1.22 -9.55
N LEU A 125 -7.01 0.69 -8.71
CA LEU A 125 -7.18 0.66 -7.26
C LEU A 125 -7.14 2.07 -6.64
N LEU A 126 -6.19 2.92 -7.05
CA LEU A 126 -6.10 4.32 -6.62
C LEU A 126 -7.33 5.13 -7.05
N MET A 127 -7.77 4.96 -8.30
CA MET A 127 -9.00 5.60 -8.81
C MET A 127 -10.23 5.15 -8.03
N LYS A 128 -10.36 3.85 -7.76
CA LYS A 128 -11.47 3.32 -6.98
C LYS A 128 -11.48 3.86 -5.56
N PHE A 129 -10.32 3.93 -4.90
CA PHE A 129 -10.22 4.51 -3.57
C PHE A 129 -10.61 6.00 -3.58
N ALA A 130 -10.16 6.77 -4.57
CA ALA A 130 -10.58 8.16 -4.74
C ALA A 130 -12.10 8.29 -4.99
N GLN A 131 -12.70 7.33 -5.69
CA GLN A 131 -14.15 7.26 -5.89
C GLN A 131 -14.90 6.98 -4.58
N GLU A 132 -14.41 6.05 -3.74
CA GLU A 132 -14.99 5.75 -2.42
C GLU A 132 -14.89 6.94 -1.44
N MET A 133 -13.98 7.89 -1.72
CA MET A 133 -13.86 9.16 -0.99
C MET A 133 -14.66 10.32 -1.60
N ASP A 134 -15.49 10.08 -2.64
CA ASP A 134 -16.21 11.12 -3.41
C ASP A 134 -15.28 12.19 -4.04
N LEU A 135 -14.04 11.83 -4.35
CA LEU A 135 -12.99 12.73 -4.82
C LEU A 135 -12.36 12.32 -6.15
N LEU A 136 -12.97 11.38 -6.88
CA LEU A 136 -12.46 10.91 -8.18
C LEU A 136 -12.30 12.04 -9.20
N GLU A 137 -13.31 12.88 -9.38
CA GLU A 137 -13.24 13.99 -10.34
C GLU A 137 -12.13 15.00 -10.00
N PRO A 138 -12.04 15.53 -8.76
CA PRO A 138 -10.91 16.35 -8.32
C PRO A 138 -9.56 15.67 -8.54
N PHE A 139 -9.43 14.40 -8.19
CA PHE A 139 -8.20 13.63 -8.35
C PHE A 139 -7.78 13.54 -9.83
N MET A 140 -8.70 13.20 -10.73
CA MET A 140 -8.42 13.12 -12.17
C MET A 140 -7.98 14.46 -12.75
N ARG A 141 -8.62 15.57 -12.35
CA ARG A 141 -8.19 16.91 -12.76
C ARG A 141 -6.80 17.25 -12.24
N ALA A 142 -6.49 16.87 -11.00
CA ALA A 142 -5.20 17.13 -10.41
C ALA A 142 -4.07 16.39 -11.13
N LEU A 143 -4.30 15.14 -11.57
CA LEU A 143 -3.35 14.40 -12.40
C LEU A 143 -3.13 15.02 -13.78
N GLN A 144 -4.18 15.55 -14.41
CA GLN A 144 -4.10 16.23 -15.72
C GLN A 144 -3.43 17.60 -15.64
N GLY A 145 -3.61 18.33 -14.54
CA GLY A 145 -3.10 19.69 -14.34
C GLY A 145 -1.60 19.78 -14.05
N THR A 146 -0.98 18.66 -13.69
CA THR A 146 0.47 18.56 -13.52
C THR A 146 1.12 17.92 -14.73
N THR A 147 1.42 18.73 -15.75
CA THR A 147 2.39 18.35 -16.76
C THR A 147 3.75 18.13 -16.10
N LEU A 148 4.46 17.07 -16.52
CA LEU A 148 5.87 16.80 -16.18
C LEU A 148 6.69 18.08 -16.39
N GLN A 149 7.03 18.77 -15.32
CA GLN A 149 8.12 19.75 -15.26
C GLN A 149 9.19 19.21 -14.32
#